data_AF-A0A7K0C4Z2-F1
#
_entry.id   AF-A0A7K0C4Z2-F1
#
_cell.length_a   1.000
_cell.length_b   1.000
_cell.length_c   1.000
_cell.angle_alpha   90.00
_cell.angle_beta   90.00
_cell.angle_gamma   90.00
#
_symmetry.space_group_name_H-M   'P 1'
#
loop_
_entity.id
_entity.type
_entity.pdbx_description
1 polymer ?
#
loop_
_entity_poly.entity_id
_entity_poly.type
_entity_poly.pdbx_seq_one_letter_code
_entity_poly.pdbx_strand_id
1 'polypeptide(L)'
;MAELRFDELPLDLAFTETHGDGRRKVAVFGDPADPFTRELFRDILPKAGDVTVHTIPLPLETYPDADRLTRLVWGAPDRAAAWARLMAEGVEPANPPDAHAPIARLRLAAEELGVDATPTLVFPDGTMIAGALPAGELERRLAAQ
;
A
#
# COMPACT_ATOMS: atom_id res chain seq x y z
N MET A 1 -0.85 -24.29 -11.06
CA MET A 1 -0.43 -22.96 -10.57
C MET A 1 -1.70 -22.25 -10.19
N ALA A 2 -1.94 -21.99 -8.91
CA ALA A 2 -3.11 -21.20 -8.51
C ALA A 2 -2.85 -19.75 -8.94
N GLU A 3 -3.78 -19.19 -9.70
CA GLU A 3 -3.77 -17.79 -10.11
C GLU A 3 -4.24 -16.98 -8.90
N LEU A 4 -3.43 -16.01 -8.45
CA LEU A 4 -3.80 -15.14 -7.34
C LEU A 4 -5.06 -14.35 -7.73
N ARG A 5 -6.14 -14.49 -6.97
CA ARG A 5 -7.34 -13.67 -7.21
C ARG A 5 -7.28 -12.40 -6.39
N PHE A 6 -7.62 -11.26 -6.99
CA PHE A 6 -7.56 -9.96 -6.31
C PHE A 6 -8.47 -9.89 -5.06
N ASP A 7 -9.56 -10.65 -5.05
CA ASP A 7 -10.48 -10.76 -3.91
C ASP A 7 -9.97 -11.68 -2.78
N GLU A 8 -8.85 -12.38 -2.98
CA GLU A 8 -8.16 -13.16 -1.94
C GLU A 8 -7.12 -12.35 -1.17
N LEU A 9 -6.87 -11.11 -1.59
CA LEU A 9 -6.02 -10.18 -0.84
C LEU A 9 -6.65 -9.86 0.53
N PRO A 10 -5.84 -9.60 1.57
CA PRO A 10 -6.33 -9.24 2.90
C PRO A 10 -6.82 -7.78 2.93
N LEU A 11 -7.87 -7.47 2.15
CA LEU A 11 -8.40 -6.12 2.01
C LEU A 11 -8.99 -5.56 3.31
N ASP A 12 -9.28 -6.42 4.29
CA ASP A 12 -9.67 -6.02 5.65
C ASP A 12 -8.52 -5.36 6.42
N LEU A 13 -7.28 -5.60 6.00
CA LEU A 13 -6.07 -4.95 6.52
C LEU A 13 -5.67 -3.71 5.73
N ALA A 14 -6.38 -3.38 4.65
CA ALA A 14 -5.99 -2.33 3.74
C ALA A 14 -6.49 -0.93 4.15
N PHE A 15 -5.68 0.07 3.88
CA PHE A 15 -6.08 1.48 3.83
C PHE A 15 -6.51 1.79 2.40
N THR A 16 -7.76 2.20 2.22
CA THR A 16 -8.32 2.45 0.87
C THR A 16 -8.42 3.94 0.61
N GLU A 17 -7.80 4.38 -0.48
CA GLU A 17 -7.89 5.75 -0.99
C GLU A 17 -8.43 5.73 -2.44
N THR A 18 -9.21 6.74 -2.80
CA THR A 18 -9.77 6.87 -4.14
C THR A 18 -9.28 8.17 -4.77
N HIS A 19 -8.70 8.03 -5.97
CA HIS A 19 -8.29 9.13 -6.83
C HIS A 19 -9.28 9.25 -7.98
N GLY A 20 -9.74 10.47 -8.29
CA GLY A 20 -10.74 10.69 -9.33
C GLY A 20 -12.05 9.95 -9.03
N ASP A 21 -12.58 9.22 -10.01
CA ASP A 21 -13.81 8.44 -9.84
C ASP A 21 -13.62 6.97 -9.39
N GLY A 22 -12.37 6.52 -9.23
CA GLY A 22 -12.06 5.22 -8.64
C GLY A 22 -12.45 3.99 -9.46
N ARG A 23 -12.72 4.12 -10.77
CA ARG A 23 -13.15 3.00 -11.63
C ARG A 23 -12.12 1.88 -11.75
N ARG A 24 -10.83 2.20 -11.63
CA ARG A 24 -9.72 1.23 -11.70
C ARG A 24 -9.27 0.85 -10.29
N LYS A 25 -8.64 -0.30 -10.13
CA LYS A 25 -8.22 -0.83 -8.82
C LYS A 25 -6.78 -1.30 -8.85
N VAL A 26 -6.08 -1.08 -7.75
CA VAL A 26 -4.76 -1.67 -7.52
C VAL A 26 -4.60 -1.90 -6.03
N ALA A 27 -3.98 -3.01 -5.65
CA ALA A 27 -3.54 -3.21 -4.28
C ALA A 27 -2.05 -2.97 -4.19
N VAL A 28 -1.60 -2.39 -3.08
CA VAL A 28 -0.20 -2.05 -2.87
C VAL A 28 0.23 -2.59 -1.52
N PHE A 29 1.21 -3.48 -1.50
CA PHE A 29 1.97 -3.77 -0.30
C PHE A 29 3.04 -2.70 -0.16
N GLY A 30 2.96 -1.89 0.89
CA GLY A 30 3.81 -0.72 1.05
C GLY A 30 4.32 -0.55 2.47
N ASP A 31 5.61 -0.23 2.60
CA ASP A 31 6.21 0.11 3.89
C ASP A 31 6.24 1.64 4.05
N PRO A 32 5.70 2.22 5.13
CA PRO A 32 5.74 3.67 5.35
C PRO A 32 7.14 4.27 5.51
N ALA A 33 8.16 3.46 5.83
CA ALA A 33 9.56 3.88 5.94
C ALA A 33 10.37 3.68 4.64
N ASP A 34 9.83 2.96 3.65
CA ASP A 34 10.49 2.72 2.37
C ASP A 34 10.42 3.95 1.45
N PRO A 35 11.55 4.47 0.96
CA PRO A 35 11.57 5.62 0.06
C PRO A 35 10.86 5.36 -1.28
N PHE A 36 10.87 4.13 -1.80
CA PHE A 36 10.20 3.81 -3.07
C PHE A 36 8.68 3.76 -2.91
N THR A 37 8.20 3.23 -1.78
CA THR A 37 6.79 3.34 -1.42
C THR A 37 6.38 4.80 -1.31
N ARG A 38 7.18 5.65 -0.64
CA ARG A 38 6.92 7.11 -0.57
C ARG A 38 6.86 7.77 -1.95
N GLU A 39 7.81 7.47 -2.83
CA GLU A 39 7.82 7.99 -4.20
C GLU A 39 6.57 7.56 -4.99
N LEU A 40 6.14 6.30 -4.85
CA LEU A 40 4.94 5.79 -5.51
C LEU A 40 3.71 6.64 -5.15
N PHE A 41 3.46 6.87 -3.85
CA PHE A 41 2.30 7.62 -3.39
C PHE A 41 2.41 9.13 -3.63
N ARG A 42 3.61 9.72 -3.51
CA ARG A 42 3.80 11.16 -3.69
C ARG A 42 3.81 11.59 -5.16
N ASP A 43 4.51 10.83 -6.01
CA ASP A 43 4.92 11.32 -7.33
C ASP A 43 4.28 10.55 -8.50
N ILE A 44 3.84 9.31 -8.28
CA ILE A 44 3.40 8.40 -9.35
C ILE A 44 1.88 8.20 -9.32
N LEU A 45 1.30 7.74 -8.21
CA LEU A 45 -0.14 7.48 -8.08
C LEU A 45 -1.02 8.70 -8.39
N PRO A 46 -0.69 9.93 -7.93
CA PRO A 46 -1.51 11.11 -8.22
C PRO A 46 -1.62 11.44 -9.71
N LYS A 47 -0.71 10.91 -10.55
CA LYS A 47 -0.71 11.12 -12.00
C LYS A 47 -1.58 10.11 -12.77
N ALA A 48 -1.94 8.98 -12.14
CA ALA A 48 -2.78 7.98 -12.78
C ALA A 48 -4.24 8.43 -12.86
N GLY A 49 -4.77 9.08 -11.80
CA GLY A 49 -6.20 9.45 -11.72
C GLY A 49 -7.13 8.22 -11.66
N ASP A 50 -8.44 8.41 -11.47
CA ASP A 50 -9.50 7.39 -11.61
C ASP A 50 -9.16 5.97 -11.08
N VAL A 51 -8.52 5.89 -9.92
CA VAL A 51 -8.00 4.64 -9.33
C VAL A 51 -8.32 4.57 -7.84
N THR A 52 -8.80 3.41 -7.42
CA THR A 52 -8.93 3.01 -6.02
C THR A 52 -7.69 2.20 -5.64
N VAL A 53 -6.96 2.68 -4.64
CA VAL A 53 -5.72 2.06 -4.15
C VAL A 53 -6.02 1.41 -2.81
N HIS A 54 -5.84 0.09 -2.72
CA HIS A 54 -5.94 -0.67 -1.49
C HIS A 54 -4.54 -0.95 -0.94
N THR A 55 -4.11 -0.16 0.04
CA THR A 55 -2.76 -0.27 0.59
C THR A 55 -2.74 -1.21 1.79
N ILE A 56 -2.05 -2.34 1.67
CA ILE A 56 -1.78 -3.25 2.78
C ILE A 56 -0.42 -2.85 3.36
N PRO A 57 -0.35 -2.25 4.56
CA PRO A 57 0.91 -1.81 5.12
C PRO A 57 1.80 -3.01 5.43
N LEU A 58 3.02 -3.03 4.92
CA LEU A 58 3.99 -4.11 5.11
C LEU A 58 5.25 -3.54 5.76
N PRO A 59 5.33 -3.48 7.11
CA PRO A 59 6.52 -3.00 7.78
C PRO A 59 7.64 -4.04 7.72
N LEU A 60 8.62 -3.80 6.85
CA LEU A 60 9.80 -4.62 6.66
C LEU A 60 10.83 -4.34 7.76
N GLU A 61 11.42 -5.41 8.29
CA GLU A 61 12.40 -5.32 9.39
C GLU A 61 13.69 -4.56 9.01
N THR A 62 13.96 -4.41 7.71
CA THR A 62 15.11 -3.65 7.21
C THR A 62 15.02 -2.16 7.53
N TYR A 63 13.81 -1.63 7.77
CA TYR A 63 13.58 -0.23 8.05
C TYR A 63 13.25 -0.03 9.54
N PRO A 64 14.11 0.67 10.33
CA PRO A 64 13.96 0.77 11.78
C PRO A 64 12.63 1.39 12.26
N ASP A 65 12.04 2.29 11.49
CA ASP A 65 10.81 3.00 11.83
C ASP A 65 9.53 2.37 11.29
N ALA A 66 9.62 1.31 10.48
CA ALA A 66 8.48 0.76 9.75
C ALA A 66 7.33 0.32 10.67
N ASP A 67 7.65 -0.44 11.72
CA ASP A 67 6.69 -0.89 12.73
C ASP A 67 6.03 0.29 13.47
N ARG A 68 6.84 1.27 13.88
CA ARG A 68 6.36 2.45 14.63
C ARG A 68 5.41 3.28 13.76
N LEU A 69 5.80 3.58 12.53
CA LEU A 69 5.00 4.35 11.58
C LEU A 69 3.70 3.61 11.23
N THR A 70 3.77 2.30 10.98
CA THR A 70 2.58 1.48 10.72
C THR A 70 1.60 1.53 11.89
N ARG A 71 2.10 1.42 13.13
CA ARG A 71 1.29 1.55 14.35
C ARG A 71 0.69 2.93 14.55
N LEU A 72 1.40 4.00 14.17
CA LEU A 72 0.87 5.36 14.21
C LEU A 72 -0.32 5.52 13.26
N VAL A 73 -0.15 5.09 11.99
CA VAL A 73 -1.22 5.14 10.99
C VAL A 73 -2.40 4.26 11.42
N TRP A 74 -2.13 3.05 11.93
CA TRP A 74 -3.17 2.14 12.37
C TRP A 74 -4.03 2.69 13.52
N GLY A 75 -3.40 3.42 14.44
CA GLY A 75 -4.07 4.08 15.56
C GLY A 75 -4.77 5.39 15.21
N ALA A 76 -4.63 5.89 13.98
CA ALA A 76 -5.26 7.13 13.58
C ALA A 76 -6.80 6.97 13.49
N PRO A 77 -7.58 8.02 13.82
CA PRO A 77 -9.03 7.99 13.65
C PRO A 77 -9.48 7.71 12.21
N ASP A 78 -8.70 8.22 11.25
CA ASP A 78 -8.83 7.92 9.82
C ASP A 78 -7.47 7.42 9.31
N ARG A 79 -7.37 6.11 9.15
CA ARG A 79 -6.14 5.43 8.72
C ARG A 79 -5.76 5.77 7.29
N ALA A 80 -6.74 5.92 6.40
CA ALA A 80 -6.50 6.22 4.99
C ALA A 80 -5.95 7.65 4.84
N ALA A 81 -6.57 8.63 5.51
CA ALA A 81 -6.07 10.00 5.52
C ALA A 81 -4.69 10.12 6.18
N ALA A 82 -4.46 9.39 7.28
CA ALA A 82 -3.16 9.33 7.95
C ALA A 82 -2.06 8.73 7.05
N TRP A 83 -2.36 7.62 6.38
CA TRP A 83 -1.46 7.01 5.40
C TRP A 83 -1.13 7.98 4.27
N ALA A 84 -2.15 8.55 3.62
CA ALA A 84 -1.97 9.46 2.49
C ALA A 84 -1.07 10.66 2.85
N ARG A 85 -1.28 11.28 4.01
CA ARG A 85 -0.45 12.41 4.48
C ARG A 85 0.98 11.99 4.83
N LEU A 86 1.14 10.82 5.48
CA LEU A 86 2.47 10.30 5.77
C LEU A 86 3.24 10.04 4.48
N MET A 87 2.61 9.40 3.50
CA MET A 87 3.30 9.03 2.27
C MET A 87 3.57 10.21 1.34
N ALA A 88 2.62 11.15 1.21
CA ALA A 88 2.76 12.30 0.32
C ALA A 88 3.60 13.43 0.93
N GLU A 89 3.40 13.72 2.22
CA GLU A 89 3.97 14.91 2.88
C GLU A 89 5.04 14.57 3.93
N GLY A 90 5.18 13.30 4.32
CA GLY A 90 6.05 12.91 5.43
C GLY A 90 5.50 13.32 6.81
N VAL A 91 4.22 13.65 6.90
CA VAL A 91 3.58 14.09 8.15
C VAL A 91 3.12 12.87 8.95
N GLU A 92 3.76 12.63 10.08
CA GLU A 92 3.36 11.57 11.00
C GLU A 92 2.05 11.89 11.73
N PRO A 93 1.17 10.89 11.96
CA PRO A 93 -0.01 11.07 12.79
C PRO A 93 0.35 11.47 14.23
N ALA A 94 -0.31 12.51 14.76
CA ALA A 94 -0.09 13.05 16.10
C ALA A 94 -0.87 12.27 17.19
N ASN A 95 -0.80 10.93 17.15
CA ASN A 95 -1.39 10.03 18.14
C ASN A 95 -0.30 9.08 18.69
N PRO A 96 -0.52 8.43 19.84
CA PRO A 96 0.36 7.34 20.24
C PRO A 96 0.26 6.17 19.24
N PRO A 97 1.35 5.40 19.04
CA PRO A 97 1.30 4.17 18.25
C PRO A 97 0.31 3.17 18.85
N ASP A 98 -0.50 2.53 17.99
CA ASP A 98 -1.44 1.50 18.45
C ASP A 98 -0.71 0.19 18.79
N ALA A 99 -0.84 -0.25 20.03
CA ALA A 99 -0.29 -1.53 20.50
C ALA A 99 -0.96 -2.74 19.81
N HIS A 100 -2.20 -2.58 19.36
CA HIS A 100 -3.02 -3.62 18.74
C HIS A 100 -2.93 -3.66 17.21
N ALA A 101 -2.07 -2.84 16.59
CA ALA A 101 -1.83 -2.93 15.15
C ALA A 101 -1.41 -4.37 14.77
N PRO A 102 -2.00 -4.97 13.72
CA PRO A 102 -1.86 -6.38 13.41
C PRO A 102 -0.57 -6.68 12.62
N ILE A 103 0.58 -6.19 13.10
CA ILE A 103 1.88 -6.28 12.40
C ILE A 103 2.23 -7.71 11.98
N ALA A 104 2.08 -8.67 12.90
CA ALA A 104 2.35 -10.09 12.60
C ALA A 104 1.44 -10.64 11.50
N ARG A 105 0.16 -10.23 11.48
CA ARG A 105 -0.81 -10.66 10.46
C ARG A 105 -0.52 -10.03 9.10
N LEU A 106 -0.09 -8.77 9.07
CA LEU A 106 0.33 -8.07 7.85
C LEU A 106 1.53 -8.79 7.20
N ARG A 107 2.54 -9.11 8.00
CA ARG A 107 3.74 -9.83 7.53
C ARG A 107 3.42 -11.26 7.08
N LEU A 108 2.61 -11.99 7.85
CA LEU A 108 2.17 -13.35 7.47
C LEU A 108 1.40 -13.33 6.14
N ALA A 109 0.48 -12.39 5.96
CA ALA A 109 -0.28 -12.31 4.72
C ALA A 109 0.61 -11.98 3.51
N ALA A 110 1.63 -11.14 3.68
CA ALA A 110 2.63 -10.88 2.65
C ALA A 110 3.44 -12.14 2.33
N GLU A 111 3.90 -12.88 3.35
CA GLU A 111 4.63 -14.14 3.19
C GLU A 111 3.81 -15.21 2.44
N GLU A 112 2.54 -15.40 2.81
CA GLU A 112 1.62 -16.35 2.14
C GLU A 112 1.40 -16.01 0.67
N LEU A 113 1.46 -14.72 0.33
CA LEU A 113 1.32 -14.20 -1.03
C LEU A 113 2.64 -14.08 -1.79
N GLY A 114 3.77 -14.43 -1.17
CA GLY A 114 5.10 -14.33 -1.77
C GLY A 114 5.58 -12.88 -1.98
N VAL A 115 5.09 -11.94 -1.18
CA VAL A 115 5.52 -10.53 -1.19
C VAL A 115 6.67 -10.34 -0.20
N ASP A 116 7.87 -10.12 -0.72
CA ASP A 116 9.10 -9.91 0.08
C ASP A 116 9.72 -8.51 -0.09
N ALA A 117 9.15 -7.67 -0.96
CA ALA A 117 9.62 -6.33 -1.26
C ALA A 117 8.50 -5.30 -1.29
N THR A 118 8.84 -4.05 -0.99
CA THR A 118 7.93 -2.90 -1.12
C THR A 118 8.52 -1.85 -2.08
N PRO A 119 7.69 -1.08 -2.80
CA PRO A 119 6.26 -1.36 -2.98
C PRO A 119 6.08 -2.61 -3.86
N THR A 120 5.07 -3.43 -3.57
CA THR A 120 4.60 -4.48 -4.50
C THR A 120 3.17 -4.17 -4.92
N LEU A 121 2.94 -4.02 -6.23
CA LEU A 121 1.65 -3.72 -6.81
C LEU A 121 0.98 -5.00 -7.29
N VAL A 122 -0.29 -5.18 -6.95
CA VAL A 122 -1.13 -6.29 -7.41
C VAL A 122 -2.30 -5.72 -8.21
N PHE A 123 -2.50 -6.23 -9.42
CA PHE A 123 -3.56 -5.80 -10.33
C PHE A 123 -4.74 -6.79 -10.32
N PRO A 124 -5.95 -6.38 -10.77
CA PRO A 124 -7.14 -7.23 -10.74
C PRO A 124 -7.03 -8.54 -11.51
N ASP A 125 -6.13 -8.61 -12.49
CA ASP A 125 -5.81 -9.82 -13.28
C ASP A 125 -4.88 -10.80 -12.54
N GLY A 126 -4.52 -10.51 -11.29
CA GLY A 126 -3.59 -11.31 -10.49
C GLY A 126 -2.11 -11.02 -10.75
N THR A 127 -1.79 -10.14 -11.70
CA THR A 127 -0.40 -9.76 -11.95
C THR A 127 0.20 -9.02 -10.76
N MET A 128 1.38 -9.46 -10.32
CA MET A 128 2.16 -8.81 -9.27
C MET A 128 3.44 -8.20 -9.83
N ILE A 129 3.79 -7.02 -9.33
CA ILE A 129 5.00 -6.30 -9.70
C ILE A 129 5.67 -5.79 -8.45
N ALA A 130 6.87 -6.29 -8.19
CA ALA A 130 7.74 -5.76 -7.14
C ALA A 130 8.50 -4.51 -7.66
N GLY A 131 8.57 -3.49 -6.81
CA GLY A 131 9.29 -2.24 -7.05
C GLY A 131 8.42 -1.11 -7.59
N ALA A 132 8.96 0.11 -7.48
CA ALA A 132 8.33 1.28 -8.05
C ALA A 132 8.32 1.22 -9.59
N LEU A 133 7.19 1.60 -10.18
CA LEU A 133 7.01 1.68 -11.63
C LEU A 133 7.05 3.14 -12.09
N PRO A 134 7.58 3.42 -13.30
CA PRO A 134 7.36 4.72 -13.93
C PRO A 134 5.87 4.98 -14.10
N ALA A 135 5.42 6.23 -13.91
CA ALA A 135 4.00 6.58 -13.97
C ALA A 135 3.31 6.15 -15.29
N GLY A 136 4.01 6.23 -16.42
CA GLY A 136 3.47 5.78 -17.70
C GLY A 136 3.24 4.27 -17.80
N GLU A 137 4.03 3.44 -17.09
CA GLU A 137 3.79 1.99 -17.03
C GLU A 137 2.63 1.66 -16.08
N LEU A 138 2.55 2.35 -14.94
CA LEU A 138 1.41 2.22 -14.03
C LEU A 138 0.10 2.52 -14.77
N GLU A 139 0.04 3.65 -15.49
CA GLU A 139 -1.15 4.04 -16.24
C GLU A 139 -1.54 3.01 -17.31
N ARG A 140 -0.57 2.48 -18.06
CA ARG A 140 -0.83 1.42 -19.05
C ARG A 140 -1.48 0.19 -18.43
N ARG A 141 -1.03 -0.21 -17.24
CA ARG A 141 -1.58 -1.38 -16.54
C ARG A 141 -2.95 -1.12 -15.93
N LEU A 142 -3.15 0.08 -15.38
CA LEU A 142 -4.45 0.51 -14.89
C LEU A 142 -5.48 0.58 -16.02
N ALA A 143 -5.09 1.04 -17.21
CA ALA A 143 -5.95 1.13 -18.38
C ALA A 143 -6.31 -0.24 -19.01
N ALA A 144 -5.62 -1.32 -18.63
CA ALA A 144 -5.86 -2.67 -19.15
C ALA A 144 -6.85 -3.50 -18.32
N GLN A 145 -7.51 -2.87 -17.33
CA GLN A 145 -8.48 -3.50 -16.43
C GLN A 145 -9.89 -3.60 -17.01
#